data_AF-U6DR86-F1
#
_entry.id   AF-U6DR86-F1
#
_cell.length_a   1.000
_cell.length_b   1.000
_cell.length_c   1.000
_cell.angle_alpha   90.00
_cell.angle_beta   90.00
_cell.angle_gamma   90.00
#
_symmetry.space_group_name_H-M   'P 1'
#
loop_
_entity.id
_entity.type
_entity.pdbx_description
1 polymer ?
#
loop_
_entity_poly.entity_id
_entity_poly.type
_entity_poly.pdbx_seq_one_letter_code
_entity_poly.pdbx_strand_id
1 'polypeptide(L)'
;ARGGSGGSGDSLDKSITLPPDEIFRNLENAKRFAIDIGGSLTKLAYYSTVQHKVARVRSFDYSGKDAEQDHEPPYEVSVQEEVTARLHFVKFENTYIEACLDFIKDHLVSTETKVIQATGGGAYRFKDLIEEKLQLRVDKEDVMTCLIKGCNFVLKNIPHEAFVYQKDSDPEFRFQTNHPNIFPYLLVNIGSGVSIVKVETEDRFEWVGGSSIGGGTFWGLGALLTKTKKFDELLHLASKGQHRNVDMLVQDIYGGGP
;
A
#
# COMPACT_ATOMS: atom_id res chain seq x y z
N ALA A 1 -51.13 -10.80 -12.82
CA ALA A 1 -49.95 -10.66 -13.71
C ALA A 1 -48.70 -10.75 -12.85
N ARG A 2 -47.76 -11.62 -13.23
CA ARG A 2 -46.43 -11.74 -12.60
C ARG A 2 -45.65 -10.45 -12.81
N GLY A 3 -44.88 -10.04 -11.81
CA GLY A 3 -43.88 -8.97 -11.94
C GLY A 3 -42.98 -8.99 -10.71
N GLY A 4 -41.78 -9.56 -10.87
CA GLY A 4 -40.78 -9.61 -9.80
C GLY A 4 -39.92 -8.36 -9.77
N SER A 5 -39.38 -8.06 -8.59
CA SER A 5 -38.25 -7.17 -8.35
C SER A 5 -37.56 -7.73 -7.11
N GLY A 6 -36.45 -8.47 -7.22
CA GLY A 6 -35.21 -8.01 -7.83
C GLY A 6 -34.45 -7.27 -6.73
N GLY A 7 -33.64 -8.01 -5.97
CA GLY A 7 -32.92 -7.48 -4.81
C GLY A 7 -31.85 -6.46 -5.19
N SER A 8 -31.66 -5.48 -4.32
CA SER A 8 -30.45 -4.67 -4.25
C SER A 8 -29.94 -4.78 -2.82
N GLY A 9 -29.19 -5.85 -2.55
CA GLY A 9 -28.34 -5.89 -1.37
C GLY A 9 -27.35 -4.74 -1.48
N ASP A 10 -27.34 -3.87 -0.47
CA ASP A 10 -26.31 -2.86 -0.24
C ASP A 10 -24.93 -3.54 -0.32
N SER A 11 -24.30 -3.51 -1.50
CA SER A 11 -22.87 -3.77 -1.58
C SER A 11 -22.20 -2.49 -1.13
N LEU A 12 -21.97 -2.41 0.19
CA LEU A 12 -20.90 -1.61 0.75
C LEU A 12 -19.72 -1.74 -0.20
N ASP A 13 -19.32 -0.61 -0.81
CA ASP A 13 -18.11 -0.54 -1.60
C ASP A 13 -17.03 -1.20 -0.77
N LYS A 14 -16.54 -2.34 -1.27
CA LYS A 14 -15.53 -3.15 -0.58
C LYS A 14 -14.26 -2.33 -0.62
N SER A 15 -14.12 -1.40 0.33
CA SER A 15 -12.84 -1.03 0.92
C SER A 15 -12.03 -2.32 0.99
N ILE A 16 -11.03 -2.40 0.10
CA ILE A 16 -10.19 -3.55 -0.23
C ILE A 16 -10.35 -4.65 0.81
N THR A 17 -11.22 -5.62 0.54
CA THR A 17 -11.41 -6.75 1.46
C THR A 17 -10.19 -7.64 1.33
N LEU A 18 -9.20 -7.39 2.18
CA LEU A 18 -8.05 -8.29 2.33
C LEU A 18 -8.57 -9.64 2.87
N PRO A 19 -8.14 -10.77 2.31
CA PRO A 19 -8.67 -12.08 2.66
C PRO A 19 -8.44 -12.39 4.16
N PRO A 20 -9.48 -12.86 4.88
CA PRO A 20 -9.48 -12.95 6.35
C PRO A 20 -8.49 -13.95 6.95
N ASP A 21 -7.99 -14.91 6.17
CA ASP A 21 -7.15 -16.01 6.67
C ASP A 21 -5.67 -15.89 6.26
N GLU A 22 -5.28 -14.79 5.64
CA GLU A 22 -3.98 -14.67 4.97
C GLU A 22 -3.35 -13.28 5.14
N ILE A 23 -3.58 -12.61 6.27
CA ILE A 23 -2.97 -11.30 6.57
C ILE A 23 -1.43 -11.38 6.49
N PHE A 24 -0.86 -12.54 6.84
CA PHE A 24 0.58 -12.82 6.81
C PHE A 24 0.93 -14.01 5.90
N ARG A 25 0.58 -13.94 4.61
CA ARG A 25 0.96 -14.97 3.63
C ARG A 25 2.47 -15.22 3.62
N ASN A 26 2.87 -16.49 3.58
CA ASN A 26 4.27 -16.91 3.40
C ASN A 26 5.25 -16.34 4.45
N LEU A 27 4.77 -15.99 5.65
CA LEU A 27 5.61 -15.43 6.71
C LEU A 27 6.72 -16.39 7.16
N GLU A 28 6.46 -17.69 7.16
CA GLU A 28 7.46 -18.72 7.49
C GLU A 28 8.70 -18.67 6.57
N ASN A 29 8.51 -18.19 5.33
CA ASN A 29 9.57 -18.01 4.34
C ASN A 29 10.06 -16.55 4.27
N ALA A 30 9.65 -15.71 5.22
CA ALA A 30 10.07 -14.33 5.28
C ALA A 30 11.54 -14.24 5.69
N LYS A 31 12.32 -13.53 4.89
CA LYS A 31 13.77 -13.39 5.13
C LYS A 31 14.12 -12.08 5.82
N ARG A 32 13.27 -11.06 5.66
CA ARG A 32 13.51 -9.69 6.15
C ARG A 32 12.20 -9.00 6.45
N PHE A 33 12.23 -8.18 7.49
CA PHE A 33 11.12 -7.38 7.98
C PHE A 33 11.54 -5.92 8.13
N ALA A 34 10.63 -5.01 7.83
CA ALA A 34 10.75 -3.59 8.11
C ALA A 34 9.43 -3.07 8.66
N ILE A 35 9.49 -2.16 9.64
CA ILE A 35 8.30 -1.61 10.31
C ILE A 35 8.31 -0.08 10.27
N ASP A 36 7.23 0.55 9.81
CA ASP A 36 6.96 1.98 9.94
C ASP A 36 5.88 2.17 11.02
N ILE A 37 6.27 2.77 12.14
CA ILE A 37 5.35 3.03 13.26
C ILE A 37 5.02 4.52 13.28
N GLY A 38 3.89 4.86 12.66
CA GLY A 38 3.35 6.22 12.64
C GLY A 38 2.63 6.60 13.94
N GLY A 39 2.03 7.80 13.97
CA GLY A 39 1.26 8.27 15.13
C GLY A 39 -0.01 7.46 15.39
N SER A 40 -0.68 6.99 14.32
CA SER A 40 -1.94 6.25 14.40
C SER A 40 -1.84 4.79 13.96
N LEU A 41 -1.06 4.53 12.90
CA LEU A 41 -0.97 3.24 12.24
C LEU A 41 0.47 2.75 12.20
N THR A 42 0.62 1.44 12.38
CA THR A 42 1.83 0.68 12.10
C THR A 42 1.69 0.00 10.74
N LYS A 43 2.76 0.00 9.95
CA LYS A 43 2.85 -0.73 8.70
C LYS A 43 4.05 -1.67 8.77
N LEU A 44 3.83 -2.91 8.41
CA LEU A 44 4.86 -3.93 8.30
C LEU A 44 5.04 -4.25 6.80
N ALA A 45 6.29 -4.25 6.36
CA ALA A 45 6.66 -4.80 5.07
C ALA A 45 7.60 -5.98 5.29
N TYR A 46 7.37 -7.09 4.60
CA TYR A 46 8.28 -8.23 4.66
C TYR A 46 8.43 -8.91 3.30
N TYR A 47 9.61 -9.46 3.08
CA TYR A 47 9.97 -10.14 1.85
C TYR A 47 9.95 -11.65 2.08
N SER A 48 9.22 -12.39 1.24
CA SER A 48 9.25 -13.84 1.20
C SER A 48 9.54 -14.36 -0.21
N THR A 49 9.98 -15.62 -0.31
CA THR A 49 10.07 -16.33 -1.59
C THR A 49 8.86 -17.25 -1.78
N VAL A 50 8.28 -17.25 -2.98
CA VAL A 50 7.15 -18.11 -3.35
C VAL A 50 7.56 -18.97 -4.55
N GLN A 51 7.36 -20.28 -4.43
CA GLN A 51 7.52 -21.22 -5.53
C GLN A 51 6.24 -21.26 -6.36
N HIS A 52 6.37 -21.16 -7.67
CA HIS A 52 5.25 -21.36 -8.59
C HIS A 52 5.71 -22.09 -9.85
N LYS A 53 4.78 -22.82 -10.46
CA LYS A 53 5.03 -23.59 -11.68
C LYS A 53 4.69 -22.73 -12.89
N VAL A 54 5.66 -22.49 -13.75
CA VAL A 54 5.50 -21.72 -14.99
C VAL A 54 5.59 -22.69 -16.16
N ALA A 55 4.59 -22.66 -17.04
CA ALA A 55 4.64 -23.37 -18.32
C ALA A 55 5.39 -22.49 -19.33
N ARG A 56 6.56 -22.96 -19.79
CA ARG A 56 7.32 -22.33 -20.87
C ARG A 56 7.07 -23.07 -22.16
N VAL A 57 6.66 -22.32 -23.17
CA VAL A 57 6.45 -22.82 -24.52
C VAL A 57 7.65 -22.41 -25.36
N ARG A 58 8.38 -23.39 -25.90
CA ARG A 58 9.38 -23.15 -26.94
C ARG A 58 8.75 -23.51 -28.29
N SER A 59 8.63 -22.54 -29.18
CA SER A 59 8.30 -22.78 -30.58
C SER A 59 9.61 -23.05 -31.33
N PHE A 60 9.62 -24.09 -32.14
CA PHE A 60 10.72 -24.34 -33.06
C PHE A 60 10.39 -23.69 -34.41
N ASP A 61 11.24 -22.79 -34.88
CA ASP A 61 11.09 -22.22 -36.22
C ASP A 61 11.42 -23.32 -37.24
N TYR A 62 10.39 -23.87 -37.89
CA TYR A 62 10.55 -24.75 -39.05
C TYR A 62 10.98 -23.91 -40.27
N SER A 63 12.21 -23.40 -40.26
CA SER A 63 12.87 -22.93 -41.47
C SER A 63 13.57 -24.12 -42.13
N GLY A 64 12.82 -24.91 -42.92
CA GLY A 64 13.41 -26.06 -43.59
C GLY A 64 12.60 -26.56 -44.76
N LYS A 65 13.19 -26.44 -45.97
CA LYS A 65 12.89 -27.35 -47.06
C LYS A 65 13.13 -28.79 -46.60
N ASP A 66 12.42 -29.71 -47.24
CA ASP A 66 12.55 -31.16 -47.18
C ASP A 66 11.74 -31.83 -46.06
N ALA A 67 10.55 -32.25 -46.49
CA ALA A 67 9.59 -33.01 -45.72
C ALA A 67 9.87 -34.50 -45.86
N GLU A 68 10.56 -35.11 -44.91
CA GLU A 68 10.38 -36.53 -44.56
C GLU A 68 10.54 -36.72 -43.04
N GLN A 69 9.47 -37.25 -42.42
CA GLN A 69 9.41 -37.95 -41.13
C GLN A 69 9.98 -37.26 -39.86
N ASP A 70 9.10 -36.67 -39.05
CA ASP A 70 8.61 -37.30 -37.81
C ASP A 70 7.53 -36.41 -37.16
N HIS A 71 6.60 -37.04 -36.41
CA HIS A 71 5.50 -36.38 -35.69
C HIS A 71 6.01 -35.59 -34.46
N GLU A 72 6.94 -34.64 -34.64
CA GLU A 72 7.34 -33.76 -33.55
C GLU A 72 6.32 -32.62 -33.35
N PRO A 73 5.85 -32.38 -32.12
CA PRO A 73 4.93 -31.29 -31.85
C PRO A 73 5.59 -29.94 -32.14
N PRO A 74 4.89 -28.98 -32.77
CA PRO A 74 5.44 -27.69 -33.19
C PRO A 74 5.84 -26.77 -32.02
N TYR A 75 5.55 -27.20 -30.79
CA TYR A 75 5.89 -26.54 -29.57
C TYR A 75 6.24 -27.57 -28.51
N GLU A 76 7.24 -27.26 -27.68
CA GLU A 76 7.54 -28.00 -26.46
C GLU A 76 7.04 -27.18 -25.27
N VAL A 77 6.15 -27.77 -24.46
CA VAL A 77 5.72 -27.18 -23.18
C VAL A 77 6.50 -27.84 -22.06
N SER A 78 7.36 -27.07 -21.39
CA SER A 78 8.05 -27.51 -20.18
C SER A 78 7.49 -26.77 -18.97
N VAL A 79 7.30 -27.50 -17.87
CA VAL A 79 6.94 -26.90 -16.59
C VAL A 79 8.22 -26.67 -15.80
N GLN A 80 8.56 -25.41 -15.56
CA GLN A 80 9.68 -25.02 -14.70
C GLN A 80 9.14 -24.54 -13.35
N GLU A 81 9.77 -25.01 -12.27
CA GLU A 81 9.56 -24.41 -10.96
C GLU A 81 10.41 -23.15 -10.85
N GLU A 82 9.75 -22.01 -10.71
CA GLU A 82 10.39 -20.72 -10.53
C GLU A 82 10.17 -20.22 -9.10
N VAL A 83 11.24 -19.69 -8.50
CA VAL A 83 11.19 -19.03 -7.20
C VAL A 83 11.13 -17.52 -7.43
N THR A 84 10.02 -16.90 -7.05
CA THR A 84 9.88 -15.44 -7.14
C THR A 84 9.86 -14.78 -5.78
N ALA A 85 10.45 -13.58 -5.76
CA ALA A 85 10.30 -12.63 -4.67
C ALA A 85 8.85 -12.16 -4.54
N ARG A 86 8.35 -12.06 -3.32
CA ARG A 86 7.10 -11.37 -3.00
C ARG A 86 7.31 -10.39 -1.84
N LEU A 87 6.90 -9.15 -2.05
CA LEU A 87 6.82 -8.14 -1.01
C LEU A 87 5.39 -8.11 -0.47
N HIS A 88 5.26 -8.20 0.84
CA HIS A 88 3.98 -8.20 1.54
C HIS A 88 3.84 -6.91 2.35
N PHE A 89 2.62 -6.39 2.43
CA PHE A 89 2.30 -5.18 3.18
C PHE A 89 1.14 -5.47 4.12
N VAL A 90 1.34 -5.13 5.40
CA VAL A 90 0.32 -5.24 6.44
C VAL A 90 0.23 -3.90 7.15
N LYS A 91 -0.99 -3.44 7.45
CA LYS A 91 -1.22 -2.24 8.24
C LYS A 91 -2.21 -2.54 9.36
N PHE A 92 -1.99 -1.95 10.53
CA PHE A 92 -2.85 -2.10 11.69
C PHE A 92 -2.74 -0.88 12.62
N GLU A 93 -3.72 -0.70 13.51
CA GLU A 93 -3.70 0.35 14.53
C GLU A 93 -2.62 0.06 15.58
N ASN A 94 -1.94 1.10 16.07
CA ASN A 94 -0.84 0.96 17.02
C ASN A 94 -1.20 0.17 18.30
N THR A 95 -2.49 0.08 18.66
CA THR A 95 -2.99 -0.73 19.78
C THR A 95 -2.72 -2.22 19.62
N TYR A 96 -2.54 -2.71 18.40
CA TYR A 96 -2.31 -4.14 18.10
C TYR A 96 -0.82 -4.49 17.88
N ILE A 97 0.10 -3.55 18.12
CA ILE A 97 1.53 -3.77 17.87
C ILE A 97 2.08 -4.94 18.68
N GLU A 98 1.69 -5.08 19.94
CA GLU A 98 2.18 -6.16 20.79
C GLU A 98 1.76 -7.54 20.24
N ALA A 99 0.49 -7.69 19.89
CA ALA A 99 -0.02 -8.92 19.28
C ALA A 99 0.67 -9.24 17.94
N CYS A 100 0.98 -8.21 17.14
CA CYS A 100 1.74 -8.39 15.91
C CYS A 100 3.18 -8.87 16.20
N LEU A 101 3.85 -8.34 17.23
CA LEU A 101 5.19 -8.76 17.59
C LEU A 101 5.22 -10.19 18.13
N ASP A 102 4.25 -10.58 18.95
CA ASP A 102 4.09 -11.97 19.38
C ASP A 102 3.89 -12.90 18.17
N PHE A 103 3.02 -12.51 17.23
CA PHE A 103 2.81 -13.28 16.01
C PHE A 103 4.09 -13.40 15.16
N ILE A 104 4.84 -12.31 14.99
CA ILE A 104 6.11 -12.33 14.26
C ILE A 104 7.08 -13.27 14.97
N LYS A 105 7.22 -13.19 16.29
CA LYS A 105 8.12 -14.04 17.08
C LYS A 105 7.84 -15.52 16.87
N ASP A 106 6.57 -15.92 16.86
CA ASP A 106 6.16 -17.32 16.70
C ASP A 106 6.47 -17.88 15.30
N HIS A 107 6.58 -17.00 14.29
CA HIS A 107 6.79 -17.38 12.89
C HIS A 107 8.16 -16.98 12.34
N LEU A 108 9.01 -16.32 13.14
CA LEU A 108 10.35 -15.90 12.74
C LEU A 108 11.26 -17.14 12.72
N VAL A 109 11.37 -17.77 11.56
CA VAL A 109 12.27 -18.92 11.39
C VAL A 109 13.71 -18.42 11.46
N SER A 110 14.40 -18.74 12.56
CA SER A 110 15.83 -18.51 12.85
C SER A 110 16.56 -17.63 11.83
N THR A 111 16.34 -16.33 11.88
CA THR A 111 16.99 -15.41 10.95
C THR A 111 18.44 -15.21 11.38
N GLU A 112 19.40 -15.33 10.45
CA GLU A 112 20.80 -14.94 10.72
C GLU A 112 20.91 -13.46 11.13
N THR A 113 19.94 -12.64 10.70
CA THR A 113 19.83 -11.22 11.05
C THR A 113 19.36 -11.03 12.49
N LYS A 114 20.21 -10.37 13.30
CA LYS A 114 19.90 -9.97 14.68
C LYS A 114 19.30 -8.56 14.79
N VAL A 115 18.78 -8.03 13.69
CA VAL A 115 18.37 -6.63 13.56
C VAL A 115 17.05 -6.54 12.82
N ILE A 116 16.14 -5.70 13.31
CA ILE A 116 14.92 -5.28 12.62
C ILE A 116 15.02 -3.81 12.24
N GLN A 117 14.71 -3.51 10.98
CA GLN A 117 14.70 -2.15 10.44
C GLN A 117 13.39 -1.46 10.83
N ALA A 118 13.48 -0.31 11.48
CA ALA A 118 12.32 0.43 11.94
C ALA A 118 12.40 1.92 11.58
N THR A 119 11.27 2.51 11.22
CA THR A 119 11.13 3.95 10.99
C THR A 119 9.82 4.46 11.58
N GLY A 120 9.57 5.76 11.42
CA GLY A 120 8.46 6.48 12.04
C GLY A 120 8.74 6.89 13.49
N GLY A 121 7.95 7.84 14.00
CA GLY A 121 8.11 8.35 15.38
C GLY A 121 7.92 7.26 16.44
N GLY A 122 7.12 6.23 16.15
CA GLY A 122 6.90 5.10 17.03
C GLY A 122 8.09 4.15 17.14
N ALA A 123 9.06 4.17 16.21
CA ALA A 123 10.27 3.37 16.34
C ALA A 123 11.09 3.74 17.61
N TYR A 124 10.99 4.99 18.08
CA TYR A 124 11.53 5.39 19.38
C TYR A 124 10.67 4.87 20.53
N ARG A 125 9.36 5.08 20.45
CA ARG A 125 8.41 4.76 21.52
C ARG A 125 8.32 3.27 21.82
N PHE A 126 8.36 2.43 20.78
CA PHE A 126 8.18 0.98 20.89
C PHE A 126 9.49 0.21 20.82
N LYS A 127 10.64 0.90 20.85
CA LYS A 127 11.96 0.28 20.73
C LYS A 127 12.12 -0.88 21.70
N ASP A 128 11.96 -0.63 23.00
CA ASP A 128 12.23 -1.62 24.04
C ASP A 128 11.26 -2.81 23.93
N LEU A 129 9.98 -2.56 23.60
CA LEU A 129 8.99 -3.62 23.37
C LEU A 129 9.38 -4.53 22.20
N ILE A 130 9.86 -3.95 21.09
CA ILE A 130 10.29 -4.73 19.91
C ILE A 130 11.51 -5.57 20.26
N GLU A 131 12.51 -4.97 20.92
CA GLU A 131 13.74 -5.66 21.32
C GLU A 131 13.45 -6.81 22.31
N GLU A 132 12.55 -6.58 23.27
CA GLU A 132 12.13 -7.59 24.25
C GLU A 132 11.35 -8.74 23.60
N LYS A 133 10.34 -8.44 22.78
CA LYS A 133 9.47 -9.47 22.19
C LYS A 133 10.22 -10.31 21.15
N LEU A 134 10.94 -9.65 20.23
CA LEU A 134 11.58 -10.32 19.10
C LEU A 134 13.00 -10.79 19.40
N GLN A 135 13.65 -10.32 20.47
CA GLN A 135 15.06 -10.57 20.76
C GLN A 135 15.99 -10.12 19.62
N LEU A 136 15.58 -9.08 18.89
CA LEU A 136 16.32 -8.43 17.81
C LEU A 136 16.69 -7.02 18.24
N ARG A 137 17.81 -6.48 17.76
CA ARG A 137 18.10 -5.05 17.91
C ARG A 137 17.28 -4.23 16.94
N VAL A 138 16.76 -3.09 17.39
CA VAL A 138 16.12 -2.12 16.50
C VAL A 138 17.18 -1.24 15.86
N ASP A 139 17.21 -1.25 14.53
CA ASP A 139 18.00 -0.29 13.74
C ASP A 139 17.05 0.74 13.13
N LYS A 140 17.28 2.01 13.49
CA LYS A 140 16.30 3.06 13.30
C LYS A 140 16.68 3.96 12.14
N GLU A 141 15.90 3.87 11.07
CA GLU A 141 16.07 4.62 9.85
C GLU A 141 15.30 5.95 9.86
N ASP A 142 15.84 6.94 9.16
CA ASP A 142 15.21 8.25 9.01
C ASP A 142 13.89 8.17 8.24
N VAL A 143 12.85 8.81 8.76
CA VAL A 143 11.47 8.72 8.25
C VAL A 143 11.38 9.25 6.83
N MET A 144 12.03 10.38 6.55
CA MET A 144 11.96 11.01 5.24
C MET A 144 12.72 10.18 4.21
N THR A 145 13.91 9.71 4.58
CA THR A 145 14.73 8.84 3.73
C THR A 145 14.01 7.55 3.36
N CYS A 146 13.40 6.85 4.33
CA CYS A 146 12.60 5.65 4.07
C CYS A 146 11.41 5.94 3.14
N LEU A 147 10.70 7.04 3.39
CA LEU A 147 9.55 7.45 2.59
C LEU A 147 9.95 7.72 1.13
N ILE A 148 11.00 8.50 0.89
CA ILE A 148 11.44 8.85 -0.46
C ILE A 148 11.98 7.61 -1.19
N LYS A 149 12.88 6.84 -0.57
CA LYS A 149 13.44 5.63 -1.18
C LYS A 149 12.36 4.58 -1.46
N GLY A 150 11.42 4.39 -0.54
CA GLY A 150 10.28 3.50 -0.73
C GLY A 150 9.39 3.96 -1.89
N CYS A 151 9.01 5.23 -1.93
CA CYS A 151 8.19 5.80 -3.00
C CYS A 151 8.89 5.64 -4.37
N ASN A 152 10.15 6.05 -4.47
CA ASN A 152 10.94 5.91 -5.71
C ASN A 152 11.05 4.45 -6.15
N PHE A 153 11.26 3.52 -5.22
CA PHE A 153 11.32 2.09 -5.53
C PHE A 153 10.02 1.62 -6.17
N VAL A 154 8.87 1.92 -5.56
CA VAL A 154 7.58 1.44 -6.08
C VAL A 154 7.25 2.11 -7.42
N LEU A 155 7.44 3.43 -7.55
CA LEU A 155 7.20 4.17 -8.80
C LEU A 155 8.05 3.68 -9.99
N LYS A 156 9.29 3.24 -9.74
CA LYS A 156 10.20 2.76 -10.79
C LYS A 156 9.95 1.30 -11.15
N ASN A 157 9.61 0.47 -10.17
CA ASN A 157 9.66 -0.99 -10.32
C ASN A 157 8.28 -1.66 -10.40
N ILE A 158 7.20 -0.98 -9.99
CA ILE A 158 5.86 -1.56 -9.95
C ILE A 158 4.99 -0.92 -11.03
N PRO A 159 4.58 -1.68 -12.07
CA PRO A 159 3.66 -1.19 -13.09
C PRO A 159 2.33 -0.76 -12.48
N HIS A 160 1.74 0.31 -13.02
CA HIS A 160 0.43 0.81 -12.60
C HIS A 160 0.34 1.26 -11.13
N GLU A 161 1.48 1.59 -10.50
CA GLU A 161 1.48 2.14 -9.14
C GLU A 161 0.85 3.53 -9.07
N ALA A 162 1.18 4.40 -10.01
CA ALA A 162 0.71 5.78 -10.03
C ALA A 162 -0.47 5.94 -10.99
N PHE A 163 -1.46 6.75 -10.60
CA PHE A 163 -2.60 7.09 -11.46
C PHE A 163 -3.08 8.52 -11.20
N VAL A 164 -3.76 9.08 -12.20
CA VAL A 164 -4.53 10.32 -12.07
C VAL A 164 -6.01 9.94 -12.09
N TYR A 165 -6.77 10.48 -11.13
CA TYR A 165 -8.22 10.35 -11.08
C TYR A 165 -8.89 11.65 -11.55
N GLN A 166 -9.84 11.53 -12.46
CA GLN A 166 -10.66 12.63 -12.93
C GLN A 166 -12.12 12.18 -13.02
N LYS A 167 -12.96 12.72 -12.13
CA LYS A 167 -14.35 12.28 -11.90
C LYS A 167 -15.22 12.25 -13.16
N ASP A 168 -15.06 13.23 -14.04
CA ASP A 168 -15.91 13.39 -15.22
C ASP A 168 -15.20 12.98 -16.53
N SER A 169 -14.23 12.06 -16.44
CA SER A 169 -13.52 11.51 -17.63
C SER A 169 -13.75 10.01 -17.81
N ASP A 170 -13.68 9.53 -19.05
CA ASP A 170 -13.71 8.10 -19.37
C ASP A 170 -12.38 7.69 -20.06
N PRO A 171 -11.55 6.81 -19.44
CA PRO A 171 -11.71 6.25 -18.10
C PRO A 171 -11.42 7.28 -16.99
N GLU A 172 -12.06 7.13 -15.83
CA GLU A 172 -11.85 7.99 -14.64
C GLU A 172 -10.42 7.87 -14.09
N PHE A 173 -9.83 6.68 -14.21
CA PHE A 173 -8.48 6.37 -13.76
C PHE A 173 -7.52 6.27 -14.95
N ARG A 174 -6.45 7.04 -14.89
CA ARG A 174 -5.37 7.01 -15.88
C ARG A 174 -4.05 6.63 -15.23
N PHE A 175 -3.72 5.34 -15.33
CA PHE A 175 -2.47 4.80 -14.82
C PHE A 175 -1.27 5.36 -15.59
N GLN A 176 -0.26 5.79 -14.84
CA GLN A 176 0.99 6.26 -15.37
C GLN A 176 1.91 5.07 -15.63
N THR A 177 2.56 5.05 -16.79
CA THR A 177 3.61 4.07 -17.09
C THR A 177 4.88 4.43 -16.34
N ASN A 178 5.67 3.43 -15.93
CA ASN A 178 6.95 3.64 -15.26
C ASN A 178 7.87 4.47 -16.18
N HIS A 179 8.06 5.75 -15.83
CA HIS A 179 8.92 6.64 -16.59
C HIS A 179 10.35 6.51 -16.06
N PRO A 180 11.39 6.41 -16.93
CA PRO A 180 12.77 6.27 -16.48
C PRO A 180 13.25 7.47 -15.66
N ASN A 181 12.63 8.65 -15.85
CA ASN A 181 12.87 9.83 -15.06
C ASN A 181 11.59 10.30 -14.37
N ILE A 182 11.47 10.06 -13.06
CA ILE A 182 10.34 10.49 -12.22
C ILE A 182 10.56 11.87 -11.58
N PHE A 183 11.76 12.45 -11.72
CA PHE A 183 12.15 13.68 -11.02
C PHE A 183 12.06 14.92 -11.94
N PRO A 184 11.84 16.12 -11.35
CA PRO A 184 11.50 16.37 -9.94
C PRO A 184 10.02 16.10 -9.66
N TYR A 185 9.68 15.84 -8.40
CA TYR A 185 8.29 15.77 -7.96
C TYR A 185 8.09 16.33 -6.56
N LEU A 186 6.83 16.66 -6.24
CA LEU A 186 6.42 17.06 -4.90
C LEU A 186 5.69 15.90 -4.24
N LEU A 187 6.23 15.39 -3.13
CA LEU A 187 5.58 14.38 -2.33
C LEU A 187 4.75 15.06 -1.24
N VAL A 188 3.44 14.82 -1.26
CA VAL A 188 2.52 15.24 -0.19
C VAL A 188 2.10 13.99 0.57
N ASN A 189 2.76 13.73 1.70
CA ASN A 189 2.45 12.57 2.54
C ASN A 189 1.42 12.95 3.61
N ILE A 190 0.21 12.39 3.50
CA ILE A 190 -0.91 12.66 4.40
C ILE A 190 -1.05 11.49 5.38
N GLY A 191 -0.57 11.71 6.61
CA GLY A 191 -0.77 10.82 7.75
C GLY A 191 -1.67 11.47 8.81
N SER A 192 -1.28 11.35 10.09
CA SER A 192 -1.95 12.09 11.16
C SER A 192 -1.87 13.61 10.94
N GLY A 193 -0.71 14.11 10.49
CA GLY A 193 -0.51 15.43 9.89
C GLY A 193 -0.11 15.30 8.41
N VAL A 194 0.39 16.38 7.81
CA VAL A 194 0.82 16.43 6.40
C VAL A 194 2.28 16.88 6.32
N SER A 195 3.08 16.15 5.54
CA SER A 195 4.44 16.54 5.18
C SER A 195 4.54 16.76 3.68
N ILE A 196 5.13 17.89 3.28
CA ILE A 196 5.35 18.25 1.88
C ILE A 196 6.86 18.27 1.65
N VAL A 197 7.33 17.46 0.71
CA VAL A 197 8.74 17.28 0.41
C VAL A 197 8.95 17.49 -1.08
N LYS A 198 9.91 18.32 -1.44
CA LYS A 198 10.38 18.46 -2.82
C LYS A 198 11.50 17.45 -3.05
N VAL A 199 11.33 16.60 -4.06
CA VAL A 199 12.28 15.55 -4.41
C VAL A 199 12.89 15.87 -5.76
N GLU A 200 14.19 16.15 -5.76
CA GLU A 200 14.93 16.55 -6.95
C GLU A 200 15.71 15.39 -7.57
N THR A 201 16.23 14.48 -6.74
CA THR A 201 16.85 13.21 -7.16
C THR A 201 16.61 12.14 -6.10
N GLU A 202 17.14 10.93 -6.31
CA GLU A 202 17.06 9.82 -5.35
C GLU A 202 17.57 10.20 -3.95
N ASP A 203 18.68 10.94 -3.89
CA ASP A 203 19.37 11.31 -2.64
C ASP A 203 19.29 12.82 -2.33
N ARG A 204 18.58 13.60 -3.16
CA ARG A 204 18.42 15.05 -2.98
C ARG A 204 16.95 15.42 -2.86
N PHE A 205 16.54 15.68 -1.64
CA PHE A 205 15.20 16.10 -1.29
C PHE A 205 15.23 17.07 -0.11
N GLU A 206 14.25 17.96 -0.06
CA GLU A 206 14.12 18.96 0.99
C GLU A 206 12.68 19.02 1.50
N TRP A 207 12.55 19.17 2.82
CA TRP A 207 11.27 19.46 3.44
C TRP A 207 10.88 20.89 3.12
N VAL A 208 9.79 21.07 2.38
CA VAL A 208 9.31 22.40 1.98
C VAL A 208 8.23 22.94 2.91
N GLY A 209 7.56 22.06 3.66
CA GLY A 209 6.54 22.47 4.62
C GLY A 209 5.65 21.33 5.06
N GLY A 210 4.62 21.67 5.82
CA GLY A 210 3.65 20.71 6.31
C GLY A 210 2.43 21.39 6.92
N SER A 211 1.47 20.58 7.33
CA SER A 211 0.26 21.03 8.02
C SER A 211 -0.04 20.09 9.18
N SER A 212 -0.45 20.65 10.32
CA SER A 212 -1.03 19.86 11.40
C SER A 212 -2.47 19.41 11.10
N ILE A 213 -3.10 19.99 10.08
CA ILE A 213 -4.43 19.62 9.58
C ILE A 213 -4.27 18.48 8.57
N GLY A 214 -4.32 17.26 9.08
CA GLY A 214 -4.21 16.03 8.29
C GLY A 214 -5.33 15.03 8.58
N GLY A 215 -5.05 13.75 8.34
CA GLY A 215 -6.03 12.67 8.60
C GLY A 215 -6.41 12.56 10.08
N GLY A 216 -5.51 12.92 11.00
CA GLY A 216 -5.79 12.93 12.44
C GLY A 216 -6.82 14.00 12.83
N THR A 217 -6.78 15.17 12.18
CA THR A 217 -7.76 16.23 12.38
C THR A 217 -9.13 15.82 11.85
N PHE A 218 -9.19 15.26 10.64
CA PHE A 218 -10.42 14.72 10.06
C PHE A 218 -11.04 13.66 10.97
N TRP A 219 -10.24 12.67 11.38
CA TRP A 219 -10.74 11.58 12.23
C TRP A 219 -11.15 12.06 13.62
N GLY A 220 -10.33 12.88 14.27
CA GLY A 220 -10.60 13.38 15.62
C GLY A 220 -11.85 14.27 15.70
N LEU A 221 -11.96 15.27 14.81
CA LEU A 221 -13.14 16.14 14.76
C LEU A 221 -14.38 15.37 14.31
N GLY A 222 -14.25 14.52 13.28
CA GLY A 222 -15.34 13.70 12.79
C GLY A 222 -15.89 12.78 13.88
N ALA A 223 -15.02 12.16 14.69
CA ALA A 223 -15.43 11.34 15.81
C ALA A 223 -16.18 12.13 16.90
N LEU A 224 -15.68 13.33 17.24
CA LEU A 224 -16.32 14.21 18.22
C LEU A 224 -17.69 14.71 17.76
N LEU A 225 -17.84 15.05 16.48
CA LEU A 225 -19.05 15.66 15.93
C LEU A 225 -20.13 14.63 15.54
N THR A 226 -19.73 13.42 15.13
CA THR A 226 -20.66 12.41 14.59
C THR A 226 -20.88 11.20 15.51
N LYS A 227 -20.15 11.14 16.66
CA LYS A 227 -20.09 9.99 17.59
C LYS A 227 -19.49 8.70 16.99
N THR A 228 -19.09 8.74 15.73
CA THR A 228 -18.42 7.64 15.02
C THR A 228 -17.05 7.37 15.61
N LYS A 229 -16.66 6.10 15.73
CA LYS A 229 -15.31 5.72 16.21
C LYS A 229 -14.42 5.14 15.10
N LYS A 230 -15.00 4.69 14.00
CA LYS A 230 -14.28 4.03 12.90
C LYS A 230 -14.05 5.00 11.75
N PHE A 231 -12.86 4.97 11.17
CA PHE A 231 -12.48 5.83 10.06
C PHE A 231 -13.38 5.62 8.82
N ASP A 232 -13.66 4.37 8.46
CA ASP A 232 -14.48 4.04 7.27
C ASP A 232 -15.94 4.47 7.43
N GLU A 233 -16.50 4.37 8.63
CA GLU A 233 -17.84 4.86 8.93
C GLU A 233 -17.91 6.39 8.78
N LEU A 234 -16.85 7.09 9.19
CA LEU A 234 -16.76 8.54 9.02
C LEU A 234 -16.67 8.94 7.53
N LEU A 235 -15.91 8.20 6.71
CA LEU A 235 -15.89 8.40 5.25
C LEU A 235 -17.26 8.15 4.62
N HIS A 236 -17.98 7.13 5.09
CA HIS A 236 -19.33 6.83 4.61
C HIS A 236 -20.34 7.94 4.97
N LEU A 237 -20.22 8.53 6.16
CA LEU A 237 -21.03 9.70 6.52
C LEU A 237 -20.68 10.91 5.64
N ALA A 238 -19.39 11.13 5.37
CA ALA A 238 -18.93 12.23 4.52
C ALA A 238 -19.44 12.10 3.07
N SER A 239 -19.50 10.89 2.51
CA SER A 239 -19.99 10.66 1.14
C SER A 239 -21.49 10.94 0.97
N LYS A 240 -22.26 10.85 2.05
CA LYS A 240 -23.70 11.18 2.09
C LYS A 240 -23.96 12.63 2.51
N GLY A 241 -22.96 13.32 3.05
CA GLY A 241 -23.07 14.66 3.59
C GLY A 241 -23.26 15.73 2.51
N GLN A 242 -23.86 16.85 2.90
CA GLN A 242 -23.96 18.06 2.08
C GLN A 242 -23.26 19.20 2.80
N HIS A 243 -22.01 19.50 2.39
CA HIS A 243 -21.15 20.46 3.08
C HIS A 243 -21.75 21.89 3.14
N ARG A 244 -22.59 22.25 2.16
CA ARG A 244 -23.31 23.54 2.09
C ARG A 244 -24.24 23.83 3.28
N ASN A 245 -24.63 22.80 4.04
CA ASN A 245 -25.45 22.99 5.25
C ASN A 245 -24.63 23.49 6.46
N VAL A 246 -23.30 23.55 6.33
CA VAL A 246 -22.37 23.92 7.41
C VAL A 246 -21.41 25.01 6.93
N ASP A 247 -20.84 24.85 5.73
CA ASP A 247 -19.89 25.80 5.16
C ASP A 247 -20.61 27.07 4.70
N MET A 248 -20.02 28.22 5.00
CA MET A 248 -20.37 29.49 4.36
C MET A 248 -19.57 29.65 3.07
N LEU A 249 -20.26 29.67 1.93
CA LEU A 249 -19.65 29.84 0.62
C LEU A 249 -19.51 31.32 0.25
N VAL A 250 -18.61 31.62 -0.69
CA VAL A 250 -18.43 32.99 -1.22
C VAL A 250 -19.75 33.57 -1.74
N GLN A 251 -20.58 32.74 -2.40
CA GLN A 251 -21.91 33.14 -2.87
C GLN A 251 -22.88 33.53 -1.75
N ASP A 252 -22.72 32.97 -0.54
CA ASP A 252 -23.59 33.28 0.60
C ASP A 252 -23.25 34.66 1.20
N ILE A 253 -22.01 35.13 0.99
CA ILE A 253 -21.53 36.45 1.41
C ILE A 253 -21.84 37.51 0.34
N TYR A 254 -21.57 37.20 -0.92
CA TYR A 254 -21.60 38.18 -2.02
C TYR A 254 -22.82 38.05 -2.94
N GLY A 255 -23.75 37.13 -2.66
CA GLY A 255 -25.01 37.00 -3.40
C GLY A 255 -24.91 36.38 -4.80
N GLY A 256 -23.75 35.80 -5.16
CA GLY A 256 -23.47 35.25 -6.48
C GLY A 256 -23.25 36.32 -7.54
N GLY A 257 -21.99 36.56 -7.92
CA GLY A 257 -21.64 37.28 -9.14
C GLY A 257 -21.56 36.31 -10.34
N PRO A 258 -21.68 36.81 -11.59
CA PRO A 258 -21.87 36.00 -12.80
C PRO A 258 -20.81 34.93 -13.03
#